data_AF-A0A0C9UJU7-F1
#
_entry.id   AF-A0A0C9UJU7-F1
#
_cell.length_a   1.000
_cell.length_b   1.000
_cell.length_c   1.000
_cell.angle_alpha   90.00
_cell.angle_beta   90.00
_cell.angle_gamma   90.00
#
_symmetry.space_group_name_H-M   'P 1'
#
loop_
_entity.id
_entity.type
_entity.pdbx_description
1 polymer ?
#
loop_
_entity_poly.entity_id
_entity_poly.type
_entity_poly.pdbx_seq_one_letter_code
_entity_poly.pdbx_strand_id
1 'polypeptide(L)'
;MSCGRTGAFFPRGMVDIKGGEQFVYFDFPLSHVLSDILKQGIKRIVVSYDIACKYSIHFHKRIEAREWPLMSRQERKQLKQITLQWLVPKFHLAAHIAVCADKFSFNWTTNVGRTCGELVESNWATMNGLATSTREMGYGHRKDTLTDAMNFWNFKKATGEGNVTLIGRVISFN
;
A
#
# COMPACT_ATOMS: atom_id res chain seq x y z
N MET A 1 2.14 1.21 -4.13
CA MET A 1 2.04 1.23 -2.66
C MET A 1 2.56 2.55 -2.10
N SER A 2 1.77 3.28 -1.32
CA SER A 2 2.20 4.56 -0.74
C SER A 2 1.77 4.75 0.72
N CYS A 3 2.44 5.67 1.42
CA CYS A 3 2.11 6.08 2.77
C CYS A 3 0.78 6.84 2.78
N GLY A 4 -0.21 6.37 3.53
CA GLY A 4 -1.53 6.98 3.69
C GLY A 4 -1.54 8.31 4.45
N ARG A 5 -0.38 8.81 4.90
CA ARG A 5 -0.22 10.16 5.45
C ARG A 5 0.39 11.13 4.43
N THR A 6 1.53 10.75 3.86
CA THR A 6 2.37 11.66 3.07
C THR A 6 2.13 11.48 1.56
N GLY A 7 1.58 10.33 1.17
CA GLY A 7 1.52 9.91 -0.23
C GLY A 7 2.89 9.52 -0.78
N ALA A 8 3.94 9.37 0.04
CA ALA A 8 5.23 8.88 -0.43
C ALA A 8 5.14 7.41 -0.83
N PHE A 9 5.68 7.05 -1.99
CA PHE A 9 5.77 5.67 -2.46
C PHE A 9 6.74 4.86 -1.59
N PHE A 10 6.36 3.64 -1.25
CA PHE A 10 7.25 2.73 -0.54
C PHE A 10 8.28 2.10 -1.49
N PRO A 11 9.54 1.93 -1.05
CA PRO A 11 10.51 1.10 -1.77
C PRO A 11 9.97 -0.30 -2.00
N ARG A 12 10.15 -0.84 -3.22
CA ARG A 12 9.62 -2.15 -3.65
C ARG A 12 8.10 -2.29 -3.51
N GLY A 13 7.42 -1.16 -3.41
CA GLY A 13 5.97 -1.06 -3.28
C GLY A 13 5.24 -0.95 -4.62
N MET A 14 5.92 -1.12 -5.76
CA MET A 14 5.32 -0.96 -7.08
C MET A 14 5.57 -2.21 -7.91
N VAL A 15 4.59 -2.58 -8.71
CA VAL A 15 4.63 -3.76 -9.57
C VAL A 15 4.00 -3.41 -10.90
N ASP A 16 4.52 -3.97 -11.99
CA ASP A 16 3.83 -3.96 -13.27
C ASP A 16 2.75 -5.04 -13.27
N ILE A 17 1.50 -4.64 -13.50
CA ILE A 17 0.37 -5.54 -13.65
C ILE A 17 0.24 -5.90 -15.12
N LYS A 18 0.05 -7.20 -15.43
CA LYS A 18 -0.30 -7.66 -16.78
C LYS A 18 -1.75 -8.10 -16.77
N GLY A 19 -2.62 -7.31 -17.42
CA GLY A 19 -4.06 -7.56 -17.45
C GLY A 19 -4.79 -6.88 -16.31
N GLY A 20 -5.76 -7.58 -15.71
CA GLY A 20 -6.57 -7.06 -14.61
C GLY A 20 -5.91 -7.23 -13.23
N GLU A 21 -6.54 -6.62 -12.23
CA GLU A 21 -6.12 -6.76 -10.85
C GLU A 21 -6.29 -8.19 -10.35
N GLN A 22 -5.21 -8.72 -9.77
CA GLN A 22 -5.17 -10.03 -9.16
C GLN A 22 -4.42 -9.94 -7.83
N PHE A 23 -4.85 -10.73 -6.86
CA PHE A 23 -4.22 -10.73 -5.53
C PHE A 23 -2.72 -11.00 -5.57
N VAL A 24 -2.23 -11.80 -6.52
CA VAL A 24 -0.79 -12.10 -6.67
C VAL A 24 0.05 -10.85 -6.91
N TYR A 25 -0.46 -9.90 -7.70
CA TYR A 25 0.24 -8.65 -7.98
C TYR A 25 0.31 -7.76 -6.75
N PHE A 26 -0.62 -7.91 -5.82
CA PHE A 26 -0.64 -7.13 -4.60
C PHE A 26 0.11 -7.82 -3.45
N ASP A 27 0.04 -9.15 -3.36
CA ASP A 27 0.71 -9.95 -2.34
C ASP A 27 2.24 -9.70 -2.37
N PHE A 28 2.84 -9.63 -3.56
CA PHE A 28 4.28 -9.43 -3.74
C PHE A 28 4.80 -8.10 -3.20
N PRO A 29 4.35 -6.90 -3.66
CA PRO A 29 4.82 -5.64 -3.11
C PRO A 29 4.41 -5.49 -1.64
N LEU A 30 3.26 -6.03 -1.21
CA LEU A 30 2.82 -5.91 0.18
C LEU A 30 3.77 -6.65 1.12
N SER A 31 4.16 -7.87 0.77
CA SER A 31 5.06 -8.66 1.62
C SER A 31 6.39 -7.96 1.83
N HIS A 32 6.96 -7.37 0.77
CA HIS A 32 8.22 -6.62 0.85
C HIS A 32 8.09 -5.37 1.72
N VAL A 33 7.02 -4.59 1.54
CA VAL A 33 6.75 -3.40 2.35
C VAL A 33 6.53 -3.77 3.82
N LEU A 34 5.78 -4.83 4.10
CA LEU A 34 5.58 -5.32 5.47
C LEU A 34 6.89 -5.79 6.09
N SER A 35 7.72 -6.55 5.37
CA SER A 35 9.04 -6.98 5.82
C SER A 35 9.93 -5.79 6.21
N ASP A 36 9.96 -4.72 5.42
CA ASP A 36 10.75 -3.53 5.74
C ASP A 36 10.23 -2.76 6.95
N ILE A 37 8.91 -2.73 7.13
CA ILE A 37 8.27 -2.08 8.28
C ILE A 37 8.47 -2.90 9.56
N LEU A 38 8.40 -4.24 9.48
CA LEU A 38 8.67 -5.13 10.61
C LEU A 38 10.10 -5.00 11.11
N LYS A 39 11.08 -4.85 10.20
CA LYS A 39 12.49 -4.59 10.55
C LYS A 39 12.67 -3.28 11.32
N GLN A 40 11.78 -2.31 11.14
CA GLN A 40 11.79 -1.04 11.88
C GLN A 40 11.13 -1.15 13.26
N GLY A 41 10.64 -2.32 13.66
CA GLY A 41 10.05 -2.56 14.98
C GLY A 41 8.64 -1.98 15.15
N ILE A 42 7.99 -1.56 14.07
CA ILE A 42 6.63 -0.99 14.10
C ILE A 42 5.63 -2.06 14.55
N LYS A 43 4.87 -1.76 15.61
CA LYS A 43 3.94 -2.72 16.26
C LYS A 43 2.50 -2.62 15.79
N ARG A 44 2.16 -1.60 15.01
CA ARG A 44 0.82 -1.41 14.46
C ARG A 44 0.92 -0.95 13.02
N ILE A 45 0.28 -1.69 12.13
CA ILE A 45 0.23 -1.41 10.70
C ILE A 45 -1.23 -1.38 10.28
N VAL A 46 -1.59 -0.35 9.53
CA VAL A 46 -2.92 -0.19 8.94
C VAL A 46 -2.75 -0.24 7.44
N VAL A 47 -3.46 -1.14 6.78
CA VAL A 47 -3.47 -1.30 5.33
C VAL A 47 -4.84 -0.88 4.80
N SER A 48 -4.84 0.12 3.93
CA SER A 48 -5.98 0.52 3.11
C SER A 48 -5.90 -0.19 1.78
N TYR A 49 -6.98 -0.82 1.35
CA TYR A 49 -7.11 -1.44 0.02
C TYR A 49 -8.58 -1.47 -0.39
N ASP A 50 -8.90 -1.19 -1.66
CA ASP A 50 -10.28 -1.06 -2.13
C ASP A 50 -11.10 -2.29 -1.78
N ILE A 51 -10.52 -3.47 -2.01
CA ILE A 51 -11.14 -4.76 -1.70
C ILE A 51 -10.54 -5.43 -0.46
N ALA A 52 -10.07 -4.64 0.52
CA ALA A 52 -9.50 -5.14 1.79
C ALA A 52 -10.42 -6.17 2.48
N CYS A 53 -11.74 -5.99 2.40
CA CYS A 53 -12.71 -6.90 3.00
C CYS A 53 -12.69 -8.32 2.43
N LYS A 54 -12.35 -8.47 1.14
CA LYS A 54 -12.19 -9.77 0.47
C LYS A 54 -10.75 -10.25 0.59
N TYR A 55 -9.81 -9.35 0.37
CA TYR A 55 -8.39 -9.66 0.30
C TYR A 55 -7.82 -10.22 1.62
N SER A 56 -8.21 -9.60 2.75
CA SER A 56 -7.68 -9.92 4.09
C SER A 56 -8.02 -11.33 4.57
N ILE A 57 -9.14 -11.90 4.11
CA ILE A 57 -9.65 -13.23 4.53
C ILE A 57 -8.61 -14.33 4.29
N HIS A 58 -7.87 -14.26 3.18
CA HIS A 58 -6.89 -15.28 2.79
C HIS A 58 -5.45 -14.78 2.83
N PHE A 59 -5.21 -13.56 3.31
CA PHE A 59 -3.87 -12.96 3.32
C PHE A 59 -2.82 -13.84 4.00
N HIS A 60 -3.10 -14.32 5.22
CA HIS A 60 -2.16 -15.20 5.92
C HIS A 60 -1.92 -16.52 5.19
N LYS A 61 -2.92 -17.08 4.50
CA LYS A 61 -2.72 -18.30 3.71
C LYS A 61 -1.81 -18.04 2.50
N ARG A 62 -1.97 -16.90 1.83
CA ARG A 62 -1.18 -16.55 0.64
C ARG A 62 0.29 -16.29 0.96
N ILE A 63 0.59 -15.53 2.02
CA ILE A 63 1.99 -15.28 2.42
C ILE A 63 2.68 -16.54 2.98
N GLU A 64 1.92 -17.56 3.38
CA GLU A 64 2.39 -18.84 3.90
C GLU A 64 2.46 -19.95 2.83
N ALA A 65 2.11 -19.64 1.58
CA ALA A 65 2.07 -20.62 0.49
C ALA A 65 3.43 -21.31 0.32
N ARG A 66 3.40 -22.66 0.26
CA ARG A 66 4.62 -23.49 0.18
C ARG A 66 5.34 -23.35 -1.16
N GLU A 67 4.57 -23.16 -2.23
CA GLU A 67 5.08 -23.06 -3.61
C GLU A 67 5.84 -21.76 -3.83
N TRP A 68 5.42 -20.69 -3.14
CA TRP A 68 6.04 -19.37 -3.26
C TRP A 68 5.94 -18.60 -1.93
N PRO A 69 6.86 -18.86 -0.97
CA PRO A 69 6.81 -18.22 0.33
C PRO A 69 7.24 -16.75 0.23
N LEU A 70 6.27 -15.84 0.30
CA LEU A 70 6.49 -14.39 0.21
C LEU A 70 7.12 -13.77 1.47
N MET A 71 7.07 -14.48 2.60
CA MET A 71 7.68 -14.06 3.87
C MET A 71 8.33 -15.24 4.58
N SER A 72 9.49 -15.01 5.19
CA SER A 72 10.19 -16.02 5.99
C SER A 72 9.38 -16.45 7.22
N ARG A 73 9.73 -17.60 7.82
CA ARG A 73 9.08 -18.07 9.06
C ARG A 73 9.20 -17.04 10.20
N GLN A 74 10.34 -16.35 10.29
CA GLN A 74 10.58 -15.35 11.32
C GLN A 74 9.72 -14.10 11.13
N GLU A 75 9.67 -13.57 9.90
CA GLU A 75 8.85 -12.39 9.58
C GLU A 75 7.37 -12.68 9.83
N ARG A 76 6.88 -13.88 9.49
CA ARG A 76 5.51 -14.30 9.78
C ARG A 76 5.21 -14.38 11.27
N LYS A 77 6.16 -14.87 12.08
CA LYS A 77 6.02 -14.89 13.54
C LYS A 77 5.94 -13.46 14.09
N GLN A 78 6.78 -12.55 13.60
CA GLN A 78 6.73 -11.13 13.96
C GLN A 78 5.41 -10.48 13.53
N LEU A 79 4.92 -10.78 12.34
CA LEU A 79 3.67 -10.26 11.82
C LEU A 79 2.48 -10.65 12.72
N LYS A 80 2.48 -11.87 13.26
CA LYS A 80 1.47 -12.35 14.22
C LYS A 80 1.55 -11.67 15.60
N GLN A 81 2.67 -11.01 15.91
CA GLN A 81 2.89 -10.30 17.18
C GLN A 81 2.54 -8.81 17.10
N ILE A 82 2.15 -8.31 15.94
CA ILE A 82 1.77 -6.91 15.73
C ILE A 82 0.27 -6.78 15.45
N THR A 83 -0.26 -5.57 15.58
CA THR A 83 -1.62 -5.27 15.14
C THR A 83 -1.61 -4.93 13.65
N LEU A 84 -2.12 -5.83 12.81
CA LEU A 84 -2.36 -5.59 11.38
C LEU A 84 -3.86 -5.33 11.16
N GLN A 85 -4.21 -4.09 10.84
CA GLN A 85 -5.60 -3.67 10.59
C GLN A 85 -5.82 -3.46 9.09
N TRP A 86 -6.96 -3.93 8.60
CA TRP A 86 -7.39 -3.75 7.21
C TRP A 86 -8.55 -2.76 7.17
N LEU A 87 -8.49 -1.80 6.25
CA LEU A 87 -9.51 -0.79 6.02
C LEU A 87 -9.75 -0.62 4.53
N VAL A 88 -10.91 -0.07 4.19
CA VAL A 88 -11.26 0.29 2.80
C VAL A 88 -11.27 1.81 2.72
N PRO A 89 -10.67 2.43 1.67
CA PRO A 89 -10.74 3.86 1.47
C PRO A 89 -12.19 4.38 1.49
N LYS A 90 -12.39 5.61 1.98
CA LYS A 90 -13.73 6.12 2.28
C LYS A 90 -14.66 6.20 1.08
N PHE A 91 -14.12 6.55 -0.09
CA PHE A 91 -14.89 6.64 -1.33
C PHE A 91 -15.40 5.26 -1.74
N HIS A 92 -14.52 4.26 -1.72
CA HIS A 92 -14.84 2.88 -2.11
C HIS A 92 -15.71 2.15 -1.11
N LEU A 93 -15.58 2.45 0.19
CA LEU A 93 -16.34 1.81 1.24
C LEU A 93 -17.86 1.97 1.05
N ALA A 94 -18.32 3.07 0.46
CA ALA A 94 -19.73 3.31 0.18
C ALA A 94 -20.33 2.31 -0.82
N ALA A 95 -19.51 1.73 -1.70
CA ALA A 95 -19.93 0.74 -2.69
C ALA A 95 -19.91 -0.70 -2.15
N HIS A 96 -19.51 -0.91 -0.90
CA HIS A 96 -19.44 -2.23 -0.30
C HIS A 96 -20.77 -2.65 0.35
N ILE A 97 -20.92 -3.95 0.61
CA ILE A 97 -22.05 -4.48 1.39
C ILE A 97 -22.10 -3.85 2.79
N ALA A 98 -23.29 -3.72 3.36
CA ALA A 98 -23.53 -3.01 4.63
C ALA A 98 -22.61 -3.45 5.78
N VAL A 99 -22.31 -4.74 5.88
CA VAL A 99 -21.41 -5.30 6.91
C VAL A 99 -19.99 -4.72 6.86
N CYS A 100 -19.54 -4.22 5.71
CA CYS A 100 -18.23 -3.60 5.57
C CYS A 100 -18.18 -2.20 6.18
N ALA A 101 -19.30 -1.46 6.19
CA ALA A 101 -19.37 -0.05 6.55
C ALA A 101 -18.82 0.24 7.95
N ASP A 102 -18.99 -0.69 8.88
CA ASP A 102 -18.45 -0.55 10.23
C ASP A 102 -17.06 -1.18 10.37
N LYS A 103 -16.90 -2.41 9.85
CA LYS A 103 -15.69 -3.23 10.08
C LYS A 103 -14.43 -2.69 9.40
N PHE A 104 -14.56 -2.02 8.26
CA PHE A 104 -13.43 -1.56 7.44
C PHE A 104 -13.33 -0.04 7.37
N SER A 105 -14.06 0.68 8.24
CA SER A 105 -14.11 2.14 8.21
C SER A 105 -12.98 2.80 8.97
N PHE A 106 -12.38 3.79 8.32
CA PHE A 106 -11.46 4.73 8.96
C PHE A 106 -12.13 5.54 10.08
N ASN A 107 -13.42 5.85 9.98
CA ASN A 107 -14.11 6.66 10.99
C ASN A 107 -14.28 5.92 12.32
N TRP A 108 -14.36 4.58 12.26
CA TRP A 108 -14.52 3.71 13.43
C TRP A 108 -13.21 3.10 13.91
N THR A 109 -12.08 3.45 13.29
CA THR A 109 -10.77 2.93 13.67
C THR A 109 -9.98 3.98 14.43
N THR A 110 -9.52 3.63 15.63
CA THR A 110 -8.70 4.54 16.44
C THR A 110 -7.30 4.71 15.84
N ASN A 111 -6.62 5.82 16.15
CA ASN A 111 -5.20 6.03 15.82
C ASN A 111 -4.87 5.95 14.32
N VAL A 112 -5.78 6.36 13.43
CA VAL A 112 -5.54 6.49 11.97
C VAL A 112 -5.60 7.95 11.49
N GLY A 113 -5.81 8.90 12.41
CA GLY A 113 -6.04 10.30 12.08
C GLY A 113 -7.31 10.49 11.24
N ARG A 114 -7.49 11.69 10.67
CA ARG A 114 -8.56 11.97 9.71
C ARG A 114 -8.15 11.62 8.27
N THR A 115 -7.54 10.44 8.07
CA THR A 115 -7.19 9.99 6.72
C THR A 115 -8.41 9.48 5.96
N CYS A 116 -8.39 9.59 4.64
CA CYS A 116 -9.41 9.03 3.74
C CYS A 116 -8.98 7.70 3.12
N GLY A 117 -7.70 7.36 3.13
CA GLY A 117 -7.16 6.20 2.43
C GLY A 117 -6.86 6.42 0.94
N GLU A 118 -7.33 7.54 0.35
CA GLU A 118 -7.38 7.81 -1.11
C GLU A 118 -6.10 8.45 -1.72
N LEU A 119 -4.99 8.48 -0.98
CA LEU A 119 -3.79 9.19 -1.43
C LEU A 119 -3.10 8.48 -2.60
N VAL A 120 -3.29 7.17 -2.74
CA VAL A 120 -2.68 6.38 -3.80
C VAL A 120 -3.33 6.66 -5.15
N GLU A 121 -4.63 6.92 -5.19
CA GLU A 121 -5.40 7.36 -6.36
C GLU A 121 -4.94 8.75 -6.79
N SER A 122 -4.72 9.65 -5.83
CA SER A 122 -4.17 10.98 -6.10
C SER A 122 -2.75 10.90 -6.69
N ASN A 123 -1.92 9.99 -6.17
CA ASN A 123 -0.61 9.71 -6.74
C ASN A 123 -0.74 9.15 -8.17
N TRP A 124 -1.66 8.21 -8.40
CA TRP A 124 -1.90 7.63 -9.72
C TRP A 124 -2.35 8.67 -10.73
N ALA A 125 -3.25 9.58 -10.35
CA ALA A 125 -3.68 10.68 -11.20
C ALA A 125 -2.49 11.54 -11.64
N THR A 126 -1.52 11.78 -10.76
CA THR A 126 -0.28 12.49 -11.11
C THR A 126 0.59 11.65 -12.06
N MET A 127 0.78 10.37 -11.75
CA MET A 127 1.62 9.47 -12.55
C MET A 127 1.06 9.19 -13.95
N ASN A 128 -0.26 9.31 -14.14
CA ASN A 128 -0.91 9.14 -15.44
C ASN A 128 -0.39 10.13 -16.50
N GLY A 129 0.18 11.27 -16.09
CA GLY A 129 0.86 12.19 -17.03
C GLY A 129 2.05 11.55 -17.76
N LEU A 130 2.62 10.47 -17.23
CA LEU A 130 3.72 9.74 -17.85
C LEU A 130 3.25 8.58 -18.73
N ALA A 131 1.95 8.29 -18.77
CA ALA A 131 1.44 7.13 -19.50
C ALA A 131 1.76 7.20 -21.00
N THR A 132 1.61 8.38 -21.61
CA THR A 132 1.88 8.58 -23.04
C THR A 132 3.38 8.65 -23.35
N SER A 133 4.17 9.30 -22.50
CA SER A 133 5.62 9.44 -22.69
C SER A 133 6.37 8.12 -22.51
N THR A 134 5.87 7.24 -21.64
CA THR A 134 6.51 5.93 -21.38
C THR A 134 6.02 4.81 -22.28
N ARG A 135 5.05 5.07 -23.18
CA ARG A 135 4.40 4.03 -23.98
C ARG A 135 5.34 3.38 -25.00
N GLU A 136 6.15 4.18 -25.68
CA GLU A 136 7.08 3.72 -26.73
C GLU A 136 8.47 3.35 -26.18
N MET A 137 8.69 3.49 -24.87
CA MET A 137 9.96 3.20 -24.23
C MET A 137 10.19 1.69 -24.13
N GLY A 138 11.44 1.26 -24.32
CA GLY A 138 11.85 -0.11 -24.03
C GLY A 138 11.62 -0.48 -22.55
N TYR A 139 11.48 -1.77 -22.26
CA TYR A 139 11.09 -2.26 -20.93
C TYR A 139 11.95 -1.73 -19.78
N GLY A 140 13.28 -1.73 -19.93
CA GLY A 140 14.20 -1.18 -18.92
C GLY A 140 14.02 0.33 -18.74
N HIS A 141 14.10 1.07 -19.85
CA HIS A 141 13.99 2.53 -19.85
C HIS A 141 12.66 3.04 -19.28
N ARG A 142 11.56 2.33 -19.59
CA ARG A 142 10.24 2.60 -19.00
C ARG A 142 10.27 2.48 -17.48
N LYS A 143 10.88 1.42 -16.95
CA LYS A 143 10.98 1.20 -15.49
C LYS A 143 11.82 2.25 -14.81
N ASP A 144 12.96 2.61 -15.40
CA ASP A 144 13.85 3.63 -14.85
C ASP A 144 13.13 4.99 -14.83
N THR A 145 12.47 5.37 -15.93
CA THR A 145 11.69 6.62 -16.02
C THR A 145 10.57 6.69 -14.97
N LEU A 146 9.81 5.61 -14.79
CA LEU A 146 8.75 5.56 -13.78
C LEU A 146 9.33 5.61 -12.35
N THR A 147 10.45 4.93 -12.12
CA THR A 147 11.14 4.93 -10.82
C THR A 147 11.67 6.32 -10.48
N ASP A 148 12.28 7.02 -11.44
CA ASP A 148 12.77 8.38 -11.27
C ASP A 148 11.65 9.37 -10.95
N ALA A 149 10.52 9.27 -11.65
CA ALA A 149 9.35 10.10 -11.35
C ALA A 149 8.79 9.85 -9.94
N MET A 150 8.72 8.59 -9.50
CA MET A 150 8.29 8.24 -8.13
C MET A 150 9.30 8.74 -7.09
N ASN A 151 10.60 8.65 -7.37
CA ASN A 151 11.65 9.18 -6.49
C ASN A 151 11.58 10.70 -6.39
N PHE A 152 11.33 11.39 -7.51
CA PHE A 152 11.10 12.83 -7.52
C PHE A 152 9.86 13.22 -6.73
N TRP A 153 8.76 12.47 -6.85
CA TRP A 153 7.57 12.66 -6.01
C TRP A 153 7.90 12.50 -4.52
N ASN A 154 8.62 11.44 -4.16
CA ASN A 154 9.07 11.21 -2.79
C ASN A 154 9.97 12.33 -2.28
N PHE A 155 10.89 12.85 -3.10
CA PHE A 155 11.72 14.00 -2.77
C PHE A 155 10.88 15.25 -2.50
N LYS A 156 9.89 15.54 -3.35
CA LYS A 156 8.93 16.65 -3.11
C LYS A 156 8.16 16.49 -1.81
N LYS A 157 7.71 15.28 -1.48
CA LYS A 157 7.05 15.01 -0.19
C LYS A 157 8.01 15.22 0.98
N ALA A 158 9.22 14.67 0.90
CA ALA A 158 10.22 14.78 1.96
C ALA A 158 10.63 16.24 2.22
N THR A 159 10.81 17.04 1.18
CA THR A 159 11.22 18.46 1.29
C THR A 159 10.06 19.40 1.58
N GLY A 160 8.85 19.08 1.14
CA GLY A 160 7.64 19.88 1.38
C GLY A 160 7.00 19.66 2.75
N GLU A 161 7.28 18.54 3.44
CA GLU A 161 6.65 18.16 4.71
C GLU A 161 7.50 18.49 5.96
N GLY A 162 8.58 19.27 5.81
CA GLY A 162 9.62 19.51 6.82
C GLY A 162 9.21 20.12 8.18
N ASN A 163 7.92 20.32 8.47
CA ASN A 163 7.44 20.95 9.71
C ASN A 163 6.41 20.14 10.53
N VAL A 164 6.13 18.86 10.22
CA VAL A 164 5.10 18.10 10.99
C VAL A 164 5.55 16.69 11.39
N THR A 165 6.29 16.58 12.48
CA THR A 165 6.45 15.31 13.22
C THR A 165 5.11 14.87 13.79
N LEU A 166 4.76 13.58 13.75
CA LEU A 166 3.94 12.85 14.76
C LEU A 166 3.77 11.37 14.35
N ILE A 167 3.50 10.48 15.30
CA ILE A 167 3.72 9.04 15.22
C ILE A 167 2.48 8.32 14.63
N GLY A 168 2.64 7.61 13.51
CA GLY A 168 1.61 6.73 12.92
C GLY A 168 1.79 6.54 11.42
N ARG A 169 2.00 5.30 10.95
CA ARG A 169 2.09 4.96 9.52
C ARG A 169 0.86 4.18 9.08
N VAL A 170 0.08 4.79 8.21
CA VAL A 170 -0.95 4.12 7.41
C VAL A 170 -0.32 3.78 6.06
N ILE A 171 -0.62 2.61 5.54
CA ILE A 171 -0.19 2.15 4.23
C ILE A 171 -1.46 2.14 3.36
N SER A 172 -1.45 2.82 2.22
CA SER A 172 -2.62 2.98 1.35
C SER A 172 -2.42 2.42 -0.05
N PHE A 173 -3.45 1.72 -0.54
CA PHE A 173 -3.52 1.06 -1.85
C PHE A 173 -4.90 1.14 -2.48
N ASN A 174 -4.91 1.20 -3.81
CA ASN A 174 -6.07 0.98 -4.66
C ASN A 174 -6.13 -0.51 -4.97
#